data_AF-A0A7S1Y076-F1
#
_entry.id   AF-A0A7S1Y076-F1
#
_cell.length_a   1.000
_cell.length_b   1.000
_cell.length_c   1.000
_cell.angle_alpha   90.00
_cell.angle_beta   90.00
_cell.angle_gamma   90.00
#
_symmetry.space_group_name_H-M   'P 1'
#
loop_
_entity.id
_entity.type
_entity.pdbx_description
1 polymer ?
#
loop_
_entity_poly.entity_id
_entity_poly.type
_entity_poly.pdbx_seq_one_letter_code
_entity_poly.pdbx_strand_id
1 'polypeptide(L)'
;KKKNSKKIHPSRAPPSICEETGGAIKVGGPLWLGPLHDQEFVDEALSRLKKQTTSTSSSSAPNLKYLATRQRLIGLLTSVSEELKDVPLYYLVPDLCHTLTCEAPPLQQIKAAILNTGVYRVSGYHKHPQALKTDAPSHVIWDIMRAWCKVHPPKKRSKKKLKKLQRKKEQAEQRRKRQQEQQQQLKGEEDGNDDNKMEVEPTTTNESKKKKNGEDDGSTVDDMPITSGDKILARESKTEVDFTIRRKYESSNKSSGVARFPLNPQADWGPKKAAPVGTSNKRKEPTATTTATTSTTSDTTTTTTTSNGTTDDSQPEAKKQNTGPSDKTAE
;
A
#
# COMPACT_ATOMS: atom_id res chain seq x y z
N LYS A 1 30.51 -26.77 -10.20
CA LYS A 1 30.05 -27.09 -8.83
C LYS A 1 28.91 -26.14 -8.43
N LYS A 2 27.64 -26.55 -8.52
CA LYS A 2 26.49 -25.76 -8.01
C LYS A 2 26.57 -25.75 -6.49
N LYS A 3 26.81 -24.58 -5.88
CA LYS A 3 26.80 -24.44 -4.41
C LYS A 3 25.44 -24.87 -3.89
N ASN A 4 25.41 -25.94 -3.09
CA ASN A 4 24.23 -26.40 -2.38
C ASN A 4 23.90 -25.37 -1.28
N SER A 5 23.22 -24.28 -1.64
CA SER A 5 22.72 -23.35 -0.63
C SER A 5 21.63 -24.07 0.16
N LYS A 6 21.90 -24.47 1.40
CA LYS A 6 20.87 -25.00 2.31
C LYS A 6 19.72 -23.98 2.36
N LYS A 7 18.56 -24.34 1.80
CA LYS A 7 17.39 -23.47 1.80
C LYS A 7 16.79 -23.50 3.20
N ILE A 8 17.05 -22.47 3.99
CA ILE A 8 16.43 -22.32 5.29
C ILE A 8 14.95 -22.01 5.05
N HIS A 9 14.08 -22.87 5.56
CA HIS A 9 12.64 -22.64 5.52
C HIS A 9 12.25 -21.77 6.72
N PRO A 10 11.34 -20.79 6.53
CA PRO A 10 10.88 -19.97 7.64
C PRO A 10 10.13 -20.84 8.66
N SER A 11 10.31 -20.50 9.94
CA SER A 11 9.62 -21.14 11.06
C SER A 11 8.10 -21.03 10.92
N ARG A 12 7.38 -22.01 11.48
CA ARG A 12 5.91 -22.06 11.51
C ARG A 12 5.47 -22.02 12.97
N ALA A 13 4.55 -21.13 13.31
CA ALA A 13 3.92 -21.07 14.63
C ALA A 13 2.52 -21.68 14.55
N PRO A 14 1.97 -22.22 15.65
CA PRO A 14 0.56 -22.54 15.76
C PRO A 14 -0.30 -21.26 15.78
N PRO A 15 -1.47 -21.21 15.11
CA PRO A 15 -1.94 -22.18 14.12
C PRO A 15 -1.07 -22.14 12.86
N SER A 16 -0.67 -23.31 12.37
CA SER A 16 0.24 -23.42 11.22
C SER A 16 -0.45 -23.25 9.87
N ILE A 17 -1.77 -23.06 9.87
CA ILE A 17 -2.64 -23.02 8.69
C ILE A 17 -3.58 -21.82 8.80
N CYS A 18 -3.74 -21.09 7.70
CA CYS A 18 -4.67 -19.99 7.56
C CYS A 18 -6.09 -20.53 7.42
N GLU A 19 -6.98 -20.06 8.30
CA GLU A 19 -8.40 -20.40 8.25
C GLU A 19 -8.98 -20.08 6.87
N GLU A 20 -8.76 -18.87 6.35
CA GLU A 20 -9.38 -18.37 5.11
C GLU A 20 -8.88 -19.01 3.80
N THR A 21 -7.71 -19.66 3.78
CA THR A 21 -7.15 -20.22 2.52
C THR A 21 -6.62 -21.65 2.63
N GLY A 22 -6.48 -22.16 3.85
CA GLY A 22 -5.76 -23.41 4.12
C GLY A 22 -4.25 -23.32 3.83
N GLY A 23 -3.71 -22.12 3.58
CA GLY A 23 -2.28 -21.92 3.32
C GLY A 23 -1.45 -22.01 4.60
N ALA A 24 -0.19 -22.45 4.51
CA ALA A 24 0.69 -22.51 5.68
C ALA A 24 1.06 -21.10 6.18
N ILE A 25 0.84 -20.83 7.47
CA ILE A 25 1.26 -19.58 8.13
C ILE A 25 2.76 -19.67 8.44
N LYS A 26 3.47 -18.60 8.11
CA LYS A 26 4.91 -18.46 8.36
C LYS A 26 5.10 -17.41 9.45
N VAL A 27 6.08 -17.65 10.30
CA VAL A 27 6.51 -16.69 11.31
C VAL A 27 7.44 -15.68 10.64
N GLY A 28 7.17 -14.40 10.84
CA GLY A 28 8.10 -13.31 10.58
C GLY A 28 8.40 -12.58 11.89
N GLY A 29 9.66 -12.28 12.17
CA GLY A 29 10.06 -11.56 13.37
C GLY A 29 11.39 -12.04 13.95
N PRO A 30 11.89 -11.40 15.03
CA PRO A 30 11.16 -10.54 15.96
C PRO A 30 10.76 -9.16 15.40
N LEU A 31 9.67 -8.59 15.91
CA LEU A 31 9.12 -7.27 15.51
C LEU A 31 8.68 -6.49 16.76
N TRP A 32 8.86 -5.16 16.74
CA TRP A 32 8.28 -4.27 17.75
C TRP A 32 6.75 -4.20 17.60
N LEU A 33 6.02 -4.62 18.64
CA LEU A 33 4.56 -4.61 18.67
C LEU A 33 3.96 -3.48 19.52
N GLY A 34 4.80 -2.69 20.19
CA GLY A 34 4.36 -1.54 20.98
C GLY A 34 3.93 -0.36 20.10
N PRO A 35 3.42 0.73 20.72
CA PRO A 35 3.10 1.96 20.00
C PRO A 35 4.31 2.47 19.20
N LEU A 36 4.06 2.87 17.95
CA LEU A 36 5.10 3.46 17.08
C LEU A 36 5.32 4.95 17.32
N HIS A 37 4.31 5.62 17.89
CA HIS A 37 4.29 7.06 18.08
C HIS A 37 3.88 7.38 19.52
N ASP A 38 4.55 8.37 20.10
CA ASP A 38 4.09 9.04 21.30
C ASP A 38 3.05 10.09 20.90
N GLN A 39 1.81 9.89 21.35
CA GLN A 39 0.70 10.70 20.91
C GLN A 39 0.75 12.12 21.48
N GLU A 40 1.25 12.28 22.72
CA GLU A 40 1.38 13.59 23.36
C GLU A 40 2.39 14.46 22.59
N PHE A 41 3.51 13.86 22.20
CA PHE A 41 4.52 14.52 21.37
C PHE A 41 3.96 14.91 19.99
N VAL A 42 3.21 14.03 19.33
CA VAL A 42 2.62 14.30 18.00
C VAL A 42 1.62 15.45 18.08
N ASP A 43 0.74 15.44 19.08
CA ASP A 43 -0.28 16.48 19.26
C ASP A 43 0.32 17.83 19.64
N GLU A 44 1.38 17.81 20.45
CA GLU A 44 2.14 19.03 20.76
C GLU A 44 2.86 19.59 19.53
N ALA A 45 3.55 18.74 18.76
CA ALA A 45 4.24 19.15 17.53
C ALA A 45 3.27 19.76 16.52
N LEU A 46 2.11 19.12 16.33
CA LEU A 46 1.04 19.61 15.46
C LEU A 46 0.46 20.94 15.96
N SER A 47 0.30 21.10 17.27
CA SER A 47 -0.16 22.34 17.89
C SER A 47 0.83 23.49 17.69
N ARG A 48 2.13 23.25 17.89
CA ARG A 48 3.21 24.24 17.68
C ARG A 48 3.28 24.67 16.21
N LEU A 49 3.17 23.71 15.28
CA LEU A 49 3.17 23.99 13.83
C LEU A 49 1.96 24.83 13.39
N LYS A 50 0.77 24.60 13.98
CA LYS A 50 -0.43 25.39 13.70
C LYS A 50 -0.34 26.80 14.29
N LYS A 51 0.15 26.96 15.53
CA LYS A 51 0.21 28.26 16.25
C LYS A 51 1.18 29.29 15.65
N GLN A 52 2.33 28.86 15.12
CA GLN A 52 3.33 29.78 14.54
C GLN A 52 2.95 30.38 13.17
N THR A 53 1.69 30.31 12.73
CA THR A 53 1.16 31.09 11.59
C THR A 53 1.24 32.58 11.82
N THR A 54 0.99 33.03 13.05
CA THR A 54 0.70 34.43 13.38
C THR A 54 1.84 34.97 14.24
N SER A 55 2.72 35.74 13.59
CA SER A 55 3.69 36.69 14.12
C SER A 55 3.69 36.89 15.65
N THR A 56 4.41 36.05 16.41
CA THR A 56 4.78 36.42 17.79
C THR A 56 6.13 35.82 18.14
N SER A 57 7.11 36.70 18.23
CA SER A 57 8.45 36.51 18.75
C SER A 57 8.39 36.23 20.26
N SER A 58 8.39 34.96 20.68
CA SER A 58 8.74 34.54 22.04
C SER A 58 10.02 33.71 22.01
N SER A 59 10.97 34.08 22.86
CA SER A 59 12.43 34.07 22.69
C SER A 59 13.17 32.74 22.90
N SER A 60 12.56 31.58 22.68
CA SER A 60 13.27 30.29 22.82
C SER A 60 12.93 29.23 21.76
N ALA A 61 11.88 29.43 20.97
CA ALA A 61 11.47 28.47 19.95
C ALA A 61 11.97 28.89 18.55
N PRO A 62 12.44 27.94 17.71
CA PRO A 62 12.80 28.25 16.32
C PRO A 62 11.59 28.80 15.56
N ASN A 63 11.83 29.78 14.69
CA ASN A 63 10.78 30.39 13.88
C ASN A 63 10.36 29.44 12.74
N LEU A 64 9.28 28.68 12.91
CA LEU A 64 8.80 27.72 11.91
C LEU A 64 8.02 28.37 10.75
N LYS A 65 7.88 29.70 10.72
CA LYS A 65 7.23 30.42 9.60
C LYS A 65 7.93 30.16 8.27
N TYR A 66 9.25 30.00 8.28
CA TYR A 66 10.08 29.80 7.09
C TYR A 66 10.23 28.33 6.68
N LEU A 67 9.57 27.41 7.38
CA LEU A 67 9.67 26.00 7.05
C LEU A 67 8.89 25.70 5.77
N ALA A 68 9.59 25.55 4.65
CA ALA A 68 8.97 25.30 3.33
C ALA A 68 8.06 24.05 3.31
N THR A 69 8.36 23.04 4.14
CA THR A 69 7.59 21.79 4.24
C THR A 69 6.45 21.84 5.26
N ARG A 70 6.19 23.00 5.87
CA ARG A 70 5.20 23.15 6.95
C ARG A 70 3.83 22.56 6.62
N GLN A 71 3.29 22.86 5.44
CA GLN A 71 2.00 22.33 5.01
C GLN A 71 2.02 20.79 4.89
N ARG A 72 3.13 20.21 4.41
CA ARG A 72 3.30 18.76 4.35
C ARG A 72 3.38 18.14 5.74
N LEU A 73 4.09 18.78 6.66
CA LEU A 73 4.21 18.33 8.05
C LEU A 73 2.87 18.37 8.78
N ILE A 74 2.07 19.41 8.58
CA ILE A 74 0.70 19.47 9.14
C ILE A 74 -0.13 18.28 8.62
N GLY A 75 -0.11 18.01 7.31
CA GLY A 75 -0.84 16.89 6.72
C GLY A 75 -0.37 15.52 7.24
N LEU A 76 0.95 15.34 7.35
CA LEU A 76 1.56 14.11 7.85
C LEU A 76 1.22 13.89 9.33
N LEU A 77 1.49 14.87 10.20
CA LEU A 77 1.22 14.75 11.64
C LEU A 77 -0.27 14.59 11.93
N THR A 78 -1.16 15.23 11.16
CA THR A 78 -2.61 15.00 11.28
C THR A 78 -2.97 13.55 10.91
N SER A 79 -2.29 12.98 9.91
CA SER A 79 -2.51 11.58 9.53
C SER A 79 -2.00 10.60 10.58
N VAL A 80 -0.87 10.93 11.23
CA VAL A 80 -0.31 10.17 12.35
C VAL A 80 -1.21 10.26 13.58
N SER A 81 -1.74 11.44 13.90
CA SER A 81 -2.56 11.65 15.10
C SER A 81 -3.92 10.94 15.03
N GLU A 82 -4.44 10.73 13.82
CA GLU A 82 -5.69 9.98 13.59
C GLU A 82 -5.46 8.46 13.45
N GLU A 83 -4.21 7.99 13.48
CA GLU A 83 -3.86 6.59 13.27
C GLU A 83 -4.09 5.74 14.53
N LEU A 84 -4.59 4.50 14.36
CA LEU A 84 -4.72 3.54 15.47
C LEU A 84 -3.34 3.14 16.02
N LYS A 85 -3.09 3.46 17.29
CA LYS A 85 -1.81 3.25 17.98
C LYS A 85 -1.57 1.81 18.45
N ASP A 86 -2.65 1.10 18.72
CA ASP A 86 -2.68 -0.28 19.23
C ASP A 86 -2.58 -1.32 18.10
N VAL A 87 -2.72 -0.90 16.84
CA VAL A 87 -2.66 -1.77 15.67
C VAL A 87 -1.33 -1.56 14.94
N PRO A 88 -0.35 -2.49 15.06
CA PRO A 88 0.98 -2.28 14.51
C PRO A 88 1.03 -2.41 12.98
N LEU A 89 0.22 -3.30 12.40
CA LEU A 89 0.19 -3.61 10.97
C LEU A 89 -0.99 -2.95 10.25
N TYR A 90 -1.07 -3.13 8.94
CA TYR A 90 -2.11 -2.54 8.09
C TYR A 90 -2.50 -3.49 6.95
N TYR A 91 -3.66 -3.24 6.36
CA TYR A 91 -4.09 -3.86 5.11
C TYR A 91 -3.90 -2.89 3.96
N LEU A 92 -3.38 -3.39 2.83
CA LEU A 92 -3.32 -2.65 1.59
C LEU A 92 -4.48 -3.08 0.68
N VAL A 93 -5.38 -2.14 0.36
CA VAL A 93 -6.56 -2.43 -0.48
C VAL A 93 -6.17 -3.06 -1.83
N PRO A 94 -5.17 -2.54 -2.57
CA PRO A 94 -4.64 -3.18 -3.77
C PRO A 94 -4.27 -4.67 -3.60
N ASP A 95 -3.65 -5.06 -2.48
CA ASP A 95 -3.22 -6.44 -2.26
C ASP A 95 -4.41 -7.39 -2.01
N LEU A 96 -5.42 -6.90 -1.30
CA LEU A 96 -6.69 -7.61 -1.13
C LEU A 96 -7.36 -7.83 -2.49
N CYS A 97 -7.43 -6.78 -3.31
CA CYS A 97 -8.03 -6.84 -4.65
C CYS A 97 -7.24 -7.74 -5.60
N HIS A 98 -5.91 -7.72 -5.52
CA HIS A 98 -5.05 -8.61 -6.29
C HIS A 98 -5.32 -10.08 -5.95
N THR A 99 -5.50 -10.38 -4.67
CA THR A 99 -5.80 -11.74 -4.19
C THR A 99 -7.13 -12.26 -4.74
N LEU A 100 -8.17 -11.42 -4.74
CA LEU A 100 -9.51 -11.79 -5.23
C LEU A 100 -9.70 -11.59 -6.75
N THR A 101 -8.75 -10.93 -7.41
CA THR A 101 -8.85 -10.52 -8.82
C THR A 101 -10.10 -9.69 -9.12
N CYS A 102 -10.49 -8.83 -8.18
CA CYS A 102 -11.64 -7.93 -8.28
C CYS A 102 -11.21 -6.49 -8.60
N GLU A 103 -12.19 -5.67 -8.98
CA GLU A 103 -11.99 -4.22 -9.07
C GLU A 103 -11.79 -3.62 -7.68
N ALA A 104 -10.96 -2.58 -7.60
CA ALA A 104 -10.61 -1.95 -6.33
C ALA A 104 -11.75 -1.05 -5.81
N PRO A 105 -12.34 -1.34 -4.64
CA PRO A 105 -13.30 -0.43 -4.03
C PRO A 105 -12.64 0.90 -3.63
N PRO A 106 -13.39 2.01 -3.67
CA PRO A 106 -13.00 3.25 -3.03
C PRO A 106 -12.66 3.04 -1.54
N LEU A 107 -11.54 3.59 -1.09
CA LEU A 107 -11.07 3.42 0.29
C LEU A 107 -12.11 3.89 1.33
N GLN A 108 -12.87 4.95 1.03
CA GLN A 108 -13.90 5.46 1.91
C GLN A 108 -15.08 4.48 2.07
N GLN A 109 -15.41 3.70 1.04
CA GLN A 109 -16.46 2.68 1.14
C GLN A 109 -16.01 1.51 2.01
N ILE A 110 -14.75 1.07 1.92
CA ILE A 110 -14.22 0.06 2.86
C ILE A 110 -14.23 0.59 4.29
N LYS A 111 -13.78 1.84 4.50
CA LYS A 111 -13.80 2.45 5.84
C LYS A 111 -15.23 2.54 6.39
N ALA A 112 -16.18 2.97 5.56
CA ALA A 112 -17.59 3.00 5.94
C ALA A 112 -18.12 1.61 6.27
N ALA A 113 -17.80 0.59 5.47
CA ALA A 113 -18.19 -0.79 5.74
C ALA A 113 -17.67 -1.29 7.09
N ILE A 114 -16.41 -1.02 7.42
CA ILE A 114 -15.85 -1.38 8.74
C ILE A 114 -16.58 -0.63 9.86
N LEU A 115 -16.79 0.68 9.72
CA LEU A 115 -17.47 1.50 10.74
C LEU A 115 -18.95 1.16 10.92
N ASN A 116 -19.63 0.74 9.84
CA ASN A 116 -21.03 0.36 9.86
C ASN A 116 -21.25 -0.99 10.56
N THR A 117 -20.22 -1.83 10.73
CA THR A 117 -20.30 -3.00 11.63
C THR A 117 -20.55 -2.62 13.10
N GLY A 118 -20.26 -1.37 13.47
CA GLY A 118 -20.52 -0.81 14.80
C GLY A 118 -19.50 -1.19 15.88
N VAL A 119 -18.76 -2.29 15.72
CA VAL A 119 -17.84 -2.81 16.74
C VAL A 119 -16.38 -2.44 16.47
N TYR A 120 -15.99 -2.31 15.19
CA TYR A 120 -14.61 -2.13 14.78
C TYR A 120 -14.27 -0.68 14.45
N ARG A 121 -13.00 -0.33 14.67
CA ARG A 121 -12.41 0.97 14.36
C ARG A 121 -11.55 0.86 13.11
N VAL A 122 -11.40 1.99 12.42
CA VAL A 122 -10.55 2.08 11.23
C VAL A 122 -9.86 3.43 11.17
N SER A 123 -8.58 3.42 10.79
CA SER A 123 -7.81 4.62 10.46
C SER A 123 -7.10 4.47 9.10
N GLY A 124 -6.57 5.58 8.58
CA GLY A 124 -5.55 5.50 7.53
C GLY A 124 -4.20 5.05 8.07
N TYR A 125 -3.23 4.92 7.17
CA TYR A 125 -1.82 4.74 7.52
C TYR A 125 -1.01 5.90 6.92
N HIS A 126 -0.31 6.66 7.76
CA HIS A 126 0.37 7.91 7.35
C HIS A 126 1.38 7.75 6.20
N LYS A 127 1.94 6.55 5.99
CA LYS A 127 2.94 6.30 4.94
C LYS A 127 2.33 5.91 3.60
N HIS A 128 1.08 5.43 3.55
CA HIS A 128 0.49 4.93 2.31
C HIS A 128 -1.01 5.28 2.17
N PRO A 129 -1.43 5.97 1.08
CA PRO A 129 -2.78 6.51 0.95
C PRO A 129 -3.88 5.45 0.85
N GLN A 130 -3.57 4.26 0.29
CA GLN A 130 -4.53 3.14 0.16
C GLN A 130 -4.40 2.08 1.26
N ALA A 131 -3.64 2.36 2.32
CA ALA A 131 -3.51 1.46 3.46
C ALA A 131 -4.48 1.84 4.58
N LEU A 132 -5.00 0.83 5.26
CA LEU A 132 -5.93 0.97 6.37
C LEU A 132 -5.43 0.17 7.57
N LYS A 133 -5.59 0.76 8.76
CA LYS A 133 -5.43 0.05 10.02
C LYS A 133 -6.79 -0.17 10.64
N THR A 134 -6.97 -1.32 11.25
CA THR A 134 -8.24 -1.70 11.88
C THR A 134 -8.00 -2.80 12.90
N ASP A 135 -8.81 -2.81 13.95
CA ASP A 135 -8.89 -3.88 14.94
C ASP A 135 -9.83 -5.02 14.50
N ALA A 136 -10.45 -4.90 13.32
CA ALA A 136 -11.25 -5.96 12.73
C ALA A 136 -10.39 -7.19 12.43
N PRO A 137 -10.85 -8.41 12.81
CA PRO A 137 -10.14 -9.63 12.50
C PRO A 137 -10.15 -9.91 11.00
N SER A 138 -9.20 -10.72 10.53
CA SER A 138 -9.00 -10.96 9.08
C SER A 138 -10.25 -11.49 8.37
N HIS A 139 -11.09 -12.30 9.03
CA HIS A 139 -12.30 -12.84 8.43
C HIS A 139 -13.36 -11.77 8.16
N VAL A 140 -13.46 -10.73 8.98
CA VAL A 140 -14.37 -9.59 8.76
C VAL A 140 -13.92 -8.79 7.54
N ILE A 141 -12.61 -8.57 7.37
CA ILE A 141 -12.08 -7.90 6.19
C ILE A 141 -12.38 -8.70 4.92
N TRP A 142 -12.24 -10.02 4.97
CA TRP A 142 -12.63 -10.88 3.86
C TRP A 142 -14.15 -10.92 3.63
N ASP A 143 -14.99 -10.83 4.66
CA ASP A 143 -16.44 -10.70 4.51
C ASP A 143 -16.83 -9.41 3.77
N ILE A 144 -16.20 -8.29 4.11
CA ILE A 144 -16.39 -7.02 3.40
C ILE A 144 -15.98 -7.17 1.93
N MET A 145 -14.82 -7.77 1.67
CA MET A 145 -14.37 -7.98 0.30
C MET A 145 -15.24 -9.01 -0.47
N ARG A 146 -15.79 -10.03 0.21
CA ARG A 146 -16.78 -10.96 -0.35
C ARG A 146 -18.04 -10.21 -0.77
N ALA A 147 -18.58 -9.36 0.11
CA ALA A 147 -19.74 -8.52 -0.20
C ALA A 147 -19.47 -7.58 -1.38
N TRP A 148 -18.28 -7.00 -1.46
CA TRP A 148 -17.85 -6.19 -2.61
C TRP A 148 -17.85 -7.00 -3.91
N CYS A 149 -17.29 -8.21 -3.88
CA CYS A 149 -17.22 -9.09 -5.05
C CYS A 149 -18.59 -9.65 -5.48
N LYS A 150 -19.59 -9.68 -4.59
CA LYS A 150 -20.97 -10.01 -4.97
C LYS A 150 -21.58 -8.93 -5.86
N VAL A 151 -21.27 -7.65 -5.59
CA VAL A 151 -21.72 -6.50 -6.41
C VAL A 151 -20.83 -6.32 -7.65
N HIS A 152 -19.52 -6.54 -7.50
CA HIS A 152 -18.51 -6.36 -8.55
C HIS A 152 -17.78 -7.70 -8.82
N PRO A 153 -18.39 -8.60 -9.59
CA PRO A 153 -17.85 -9.94 -9.78
C PRO A 153 -16.47 -9.91 -10.47
N PRO A 154 -15.49 -10.70 -9.98
CA PRO A 154 -14.16 -10.74 -10.58
C PRO A 154 -14.20 -11.33 -11.98
N LYS A 155 -13.28 -10.87 -12.84
CA LYS A 155 -13.21 -11.33 -14.24
C LYS A 155 -12.89 -12.83 -14.29
N LYS A 156 -13.68 -13.58 -15.07
CA LYS A 156 -13.41 -15.00 -15.35
C LYS A 156 -12.01 -15.16 -15.93
N ARG A 157 -11.27 -16.15 -15.44
CA ARG A 157 -9.91 -16.43 -15.91
C ARG A 157 -9.92 -17.05 -17.29
N SER A 158 -8.94 -16.70 -18.12
CA SER A 158 -8.80 -17.31 -19.43
C SER A 158 -8.40 -18.80 -19.33
N LYS A 159 -8.89 -19.62 -20.27
CA LYS A 159 -8.54 -21.05 -20.38
C LYS A 159 -7.02 -21.29 -20.40
N LYS A 160 -6.27 -20.40 -21.06
CA LYS A 160 -4.79 -20.44 -21.09
C LYS A 160 -4.17 -20.28 -19.69
N LYS A 161 -4.65 -19.31 -18.90
CA LYS A 161 -4.15 -19.05 -17.54
C LYS A 161 -4.46 -20.23 -16.62
N LEU A 162 -5.64 -20.82 -16.77
CA LEU A 162 -6.07 -22.00 -16.03
C LEU A 162 -5.17 -23.22 -16.30
N LYS A 163 -4.96 -23.59 -17.57
CA LYS A 163 -4.06 -24.69 -17.95
C LYS A 163 -2.65 -24.49 -17.41
N LYS A 164 -2.14 -23.24 -17.41
CA LYS A 164 -0.84 -22.90 -16.82
C LYS A 164 -0.81 -23.14 -15.30
N LEU A 165 -1.90 -22.83 -14.58
CA LEU A 165 -2.01 -23.08 -13.15
C LEU A 165 -2.07 -24.59 -12.86
N GLN A 166 -2.84 -25.36 -13.63
CA GLN A 166 -2.91 -26.84 -13.53
C GLN A 166 -1.51 -27.45 -13.66
N ARG A 167 -0.79 -27.14 -14.75
CA ARG A 167 0.57 -27.62 -14.97
C ARG A 167 1.52 -27.25 -13.83
N LYS A 168 1.39 -26.06 -13.25
CA LYS A 168 2.23 -25.62 -12.13
C LYS A 168 1.91 -26.40 -10.84
N LYS A 169 0.63 -26.73 -10.60
CA LYS A 169 0.19 -27.53 -9.46
C LYS A 169 0.73 -28.96 -9.58
N GLU A 170 0.55 -29.59 -10.74
CA GLU A 170 1.09 -30.93 -11.05
C GLU A 170 2.60 -31.00 -10.87
N GLN A 171 3.34 -30.01 -11.40
CA GLN A 171 4.79 -29.94 -11.22
C GLN A 171 5.20 -29.76 -9.75
N ALA A 172 4.45 -28.98 -8.97
CA ALA A 172 4.73 -28.81 -7.54
C ALA A 172 4.45 -30.09 -6.74
N GLU A 173 3.40 -30.82 -7.10
CA GLU A 173 3.03 -32.09 -6.49
C GLU A 173 4.05 -33.19 -6.82
N GLN A 174 4.46 -33.32 -8.09
CA GLN A 174 5.54 -34.22 -8.49
C GLN A 174 6.85 -33.91 -7.74
N ARG A 175 7.16 -32.62 -7.53
CA ARG A 175 8.33 -32.22 -6.72
C ARG A 175 8.20 -32.59 -5.26
N ARG A 176 7.01 -32.49 -4.65
CA ARG A 176 6.77 -32.92 -3.27
C ARG A 176 6.91 -34.44 -3.13
N LYS A 177 6.35 -35.20 -4.08
CA LYS A 177 6.44 -36.67 -4.08
C LYS A 177 7.89 -37.14 -4.15
N ARG A 178 8.70 -36.58 -5.07
CA ARG A 178 10.14 -36.85 -5.15
C ARG A 178 10.91 -36.51 -3.87
N GLN A 179 10.54 -35.42 -3.20
CA GLN A 179 11.16 -35.05 -1.92
C GLN A 179 10.79 -36.00 -0.78
N GLN A 180 9.55 -36.50 -0.75
CA GLN A 180 9.10 -37.49 0.22
C GLN A 180 9.77 -38.84 -0.01
N GLU A 181 9.84 -39.30 -1.26
CA GLU A 181 10.54 -40.53 -1.66
C GLU A 181 12.03 -40.48 -1.27
N GLN A 182 12.70 -39.34 -1.52
CA GLN A 182 14.10 -39.15 -1.13
C GLN A 182 14.29 -39.11 0.39
N GLN A 183 13.37 -38.51 1.15
CA GLN A 183 13.41 -38.54 2.62
C GLN A 183 13.17 -39.93 3.19
N GLN A 184 12.28 -40.72 2.58
CA GLN A 184 12.01 -42.11 2.99
C GLN A 184 13.23 -43.02 2.72
N GLN A 185 13.91 -42.85 1.58
CA GLN A 185 15.14 -43.60 1.26
C GLN A 185 16.27 -43.31 2.26
N LEU A 186 16.51 -42.04 2.57
CA LEU A 186 17.52 -41.65 3.57
C LEU A 186 17.20 -42.17 4.98
N LYS A 187 15.91 -42.20 5.36
CA LYS A 187 15.49 -42.74 6.65
C LYS A 187 15.65 -44.27 6.72
N GLY A 188 15.40 -44.98 5.62
CA GLY A 188 15.60 -46.43 5.52
C GLY A 188 17.07 -46.87 5.52
N GLU A 189 18.01 -46.00 5.09
CA GLU A 189 19.45 -46.26 5.23
C GLU A 189 19.98 -46.03 6.65
N GLU A 190 19.37 -45.13 7.45
CA GLU A 190 19.76 -44.90 8.85
C GLU A 190 19.22 -46.00 9.80
N ASP A 191 18.06 -46.60 9.50
CA ASP A 191 17.49 -47.72 10.26
C ASP A 191 18.15 -49.08 9.92
N GLY A 192 19.03 -49.13 8.90
CA GLY A 192 19.69 -50.34 8.41
C GLY A 192 21.07 -50.64 9.01
N ASN A 193 21.47 -49.97 10.11
CA ASN A 193 22.80 -50.14 10.72
C ASN A 193 22.77 -50.39 12.24
N ASP A 194 21.69 -50.99 12.75
CA ASP A 194 21.62 -51.53 14.12
C ASP A 194 21.15 -52.99 14.07
N ASP A 195 22.11 -53.91 13.96
CA ASP A 195 21.88 -55.34 14.09
C ASP A 195 21.59 -55.70 15.56
N ASN A 196 20.31 -55.80 15.96
CA ASN A 196 19.81 -57.03 16.59
C ASN A 196 18.28 -57.07 16.83
N LYS A 197 17.74 -58.27 16.58
CA LYS A 197 16.61 -58.95 17.24
C LYS A 197 15.26 -59.03 16.48
N MET A 198 15.19 -60.11 15.72
CA MET A 198 14.22 -61.22 15.82
C MET A 198 12.76 -60.96 15.40
N GLU A 199 12.46 -61.60 14.26
CA GLU A 199 11.19 -61.93 13.62
C GLU A 199 9.92 -61.97 14.49
N VAL A 200 8.83 -61.38 13.99
CA VAL A 200 7.53 -62.08 13.83
C VAL A 200 6.76 -61.44 12.64
N GLU A 201 6.55 -62.20 11.56
CA GLU A 201 5.55 -61.97 10.50
C GLU A 201 4.12 -62.19 11.08
N PRO A 202 3.07 -61.47 10.64
CA PRO A 202 2.36 -62.04 9.48
C PRO A 202 1.65 -61.05 8.53
N THR A 203 1.66 -61.49 7.27
CA THR A 203 0.53 -61.52 6.31
C THR A 203 0.01 -60.21 5.72
N THR A 204 0.36 -60.10 4.46
CA THR A 204 -0.22 -59.30 3.40
C THR A 204 -1.72 -59.53 3.19
N THR A 205 -2.44 -58.44 2.90
CA THR A 205 -3.64 -58.50 2.04
C THR A 205 -3.65 -57.25 1.16
N ASN A 206 -3.21 -57.41 -0.07
CA ASN A 206 -3.23 -56.39 -1.12
C ASN A 206 -4.64 -56.29 -1.70
N GLU A 207 -5.38 -55.22 -1.36
CA GLU A 207 -6.59 -54.88 -2.09
C GLU A 207 -6.25 -54.01 -3.31
N SER A 208 -6.22 -54.66 -4.47
CA SER A 208 -6.02 -54.05 -5.78
C SER A 208 -7.26 -53.26 -6.20
N LYS A 209 -7.24 -51.93 -6.07
CA LYS A 209 -8.26 -51.08 -6.73
C LYS A 209 -7.96 -50.89 -8.21
N LYS A 210 -8.49 -51.85 -8.97
CA LYS A 210 -8.87 -51.87 -10.38
C LYS A 210 -9.08 -50.48 -11.00
N LYS A 211 -8.21 -50.11 -11.95
CA LYS A 211 -8.50 -49.12 -13.00
C LYS A 211 -9.72 -49.60 -13.79
N LYS A 212 -10.83 -48.87 -13.73
CA LYS A 212 -11.85 -48.90 -14.78
C LYS A 212 -11.53 -47.76 -15.74
N ASN A 213 -11.13 -48.14 -16.95
CA ASN A 213 -11.21 -47.27 -18.12
C ASN A 213 -12.69 -47.15 -18.47
N GLY A 214 -13.19 -45.92 -18.54
CA GLY A 214 -14.48 -45.58 -19.11
C GLY A 214 -14.31 -44.21 -19.75
N GLU A 215 -14.47 -44.17 -21.07
CA GLU A 215 -14.68 -42.95 -21.84
C GLU A 215 -15.97 -42.29 -21.36
N ASP A 216 -15.83 -41.15 -20.70
CA ASP A 216 -16.92 -40.22 -20.42
C ASP A 216 -16.36 -38.82 -20.71
N ASP A 217 -17.04 -38.12 -21.63
CA ASP A 217 -16.74 -36.76 -22.06
C ASP A 217 -17.31 -35.70 -21.11
N GLY A 218 -17.66 -36.05 -19.88
CA GLY A 218 -18.06 -35.09 -18.85
C GLY A 218 -16.87 -34.32 -18.27
N SER A 219 -16.50 -33.18 -18.86
CA SER A 219 -15.64 -32.20 -18.17
C SER A 219 -16.41 -31.57 -17.01
N THR A 220 -16.42 -32.24 -15.85
CA THR A 220 -16.88 -31.67 -14.59
C THR A 220 -16.04 -30.43 -14.31
N VAL A 221 -16.74 -29.34 -14.00
CA VAL A 221 -16.17 -28.02 -13.66
C VAL A 221 -15.40 -28.00 -12.34
N ASP A 222 -15.26 -29.17 -11.69
CA ASP A 222 -14.76 -29.34 -10.33
C ASP A 222 -13.22 -29.51 -10.24
N ASP A 223 -12.53 -29.79 -11.35
CA ASP A 223 -11.06 -29.98 -11.37
C ASP A 223 -10.26 -28.71 -11.77
N MET A 224 -10.82 -27.56 -11.41
CA MET A 224 -10.19 -26.26 -11.61
C MET A 224 -9.15 -26.01 -10.51
N PRO A 225 -7.91 -25.55 -10.82
CA PRO A 225 -6.91 -25.21 -9.80
C PRO A 225 -7.42 -24.05 -8.94
N ILE A 226 -7.94 -24.38 -7.76
CA ILE A 226 -8.48 -23.43 -6.80
C ILE A 226 -7.34 -22.55 -6.26
N THR A 227 -7.42 -21.24 -6.52
CA THR A 227 -6.49 -20.27 -5.93
C THR A 227 -6.95 -19.81 -4.56
N SER A 228 -6.08 -19.14 -3.81
CA SER A 228 -6.45 -18.54 -2.52
C SER A 228 -7.67 -17.62 -2.63
N GLY A 229 -7.75 -16.79 -3.68
CA GLY A 229 -8.91 -15.93 -3.89
C GLY A 229 -10.20 -16.71 -4.10
N ASP A 230 -10.17 -17.80 -4.88
CA ASP A 230 -11.35 -18.64 -5.11
C ASP A 230 -11.80 -19.31 -3.80
N LYS A 231 -10.85 -19.75 -2.96
CA LYS A 231 -11.16 -20.30 -1.62
C LYS A 231 -11.80 -19.28 -0.69
N ILE A 232 -11.32 -18.03 -0.72
CA ILE A 232 -11.86 -16.94 0.10
C ILE A 232 -13.29 -16.62 -0.34
N LEU A 233 -13.54 -16.56 -1.66
CA LEU A 233 -14.87 -16.27 -2.22
C LEU A 233 -15.86 -17.43 -2.05
N ALA A 234 -15.38 -18.66 -1.99
CA ALA A 234 -16.22 -19.85 -1.77
C ALA A 234 -16.78 -19.95 -0.35
N ARG A 235 -16.24 -19.18 0.62
CA ARG A 235 -16.76 -19.15 1.99
C ARG A 235 -17.96 -18.23 2.13
N GLU A 236 -18.88 -18.63 2.98
CA GLU A 236 -20.02 -17.80 3.37
C GLU A 236 -19.59 -16.66 4.29
N SER A 237 -20.21 -15.49 4.08
CA SER A 237 -19.97 -14.30 4.88
C SER A 237 -20.79 -14.35 6.17
N LYS A 238 -20.12 -14.20 7.33
CA LYS A 238 -20.80 -14.19 8.64
C LYS A 238 -21.24 -12.79 9.05
N THR A 239 -20.51 -11.78 8.56
CA THR A 239 -20.73 -10.39 8.91
C THR A 239 -21.70 -9.74 7.94
N GLU A 240 -22.67 -8.98 8.45
CA GLU A 240 -23.52 -8.10 7.63
C GLU A 240 -22.72 -6.85 7.22
N VAL A 241 -22.71 -6.53 5.93
CA VAL A 241 -21.86 -5.49 5.36
C VAL A 241 -22.70 -4.42 4.66
N ASP A 242 -22.50 -3.17 5.07
CA ASP A 242 -23.15 -1.98 4.52
C ASP A 242 -22.09 -0.97 4.05
N PHE A 243 -22.04 -0.69 2.75
CA PHE A 243 -21.08 0.25 2.13
C PHE A 243 -21.53 1.73 2.16
N THR A 244 -22.68 2.05 2.74
CA THR A 244 -23.21 3.42 2.75
C THR A 244 -22.30 4.34 3.57
N ILE A 245 -21.83 5.42 2.93
CA ILE A 245 -21.02 6.43 3.60
C ILE A 245 -21.96 7.35 4.38
N ARG A 246 -22.03 7.15 5.70
CA ARG A 246 -22.86 8.00 6.57
C ARG A 246 -22.21 9.38 6.73
N ARG A 247 -23.03 10.44 6.74
CA ARG A 247 -22.60 11.84 6.88
C ARG A 247 -21.63 12.09 8.04
N LYS A 248 -21.84 11.41 9.17
CA LYS A 248 -20.98 11.50 10.36
C LYS A 248 -19.52 11.10 10.11
N TYR A 249 -19.24 10.36 9.03
CA TYR A 249 -17.89 9.93 8.64
C TYR A 249 -17.25 10.81 7.54
N GLU A 250 -18.02 11.68 6.87
CA GLU A 250 -17.51 12.55 5.80
C GLU A 250 -16.69 13.74 6.32
N SER A 251 -16.84 14.10 7.59
CA SER A 251 -16.43 15.38 8.16
C SER A 251 -14.96 15.44 8.60
N SER A 252 -14.33 14.31 8.91
CA SER A 252 -12.96 14.30 9.47
C SER A 252 -11.88 14.64 8.44
N ASN A 253 -12.12 14.37 7.15
CA ASN A 253 -11.09 14.54 6.11
C ASN A 253 -11.00 15.96 5.54
N LYS A 254 -12.00 16.83 5.74
CA LYS A 254 -12.07 18.17 5.13
C LYS A 254 -11.68 19.33 6.06
N SER A 255 -11.53 19.09 7.36
CA SER A 255 -11.41 20.15 8.37
C SER A 255 -10.05 20.87 8.39
N SER A 256 -8.98 20.27 7.87
CA SER A 256 -7.63 20.85 7.98
C SER A 256 -7.20 21.72 6.78
N GLY A 257 -7.91 21.67 5.65
CA GLY A 257 -7.52 22.38 4.42
C GLY A 257 -6.15 21.98 3.85
N VAL A 258 -5.55 20.91 4.37
CA VAL A 258 -4.18 20.45 4.08
C VAL A 258 -4.24 19.04 3.48
N ALA A 259 -3.60 18.84 2.32
CA ALA A 259 -3.47 17.51 1.73
C ALA A 259 -2.62 16.59 2.63
N ARG A 260 -3.18 15.44 3.03
CA ARG A 260 -2.51 14.41 3.84
C ARG A 260 -1.34 13.76 3.09
N PHE A 261 -1.58 13.47 1.82
CA PHE A 261 -0.58 12.94 0.89
C PHE A 261 -0.32 13.98 -0.21
N PRO A 262 0.59 14.94 0.02
CA PRO A 262 0.93 15.93 -0.98
C PRO A 262 1.56 15.21 -2.19
N LEU A 263 1.07 15.52 -3.38
CA LEU A 263 1.71 15.07 -4.61
C LEU A 263 3.11 15.67 -4.69
N ASN A 264 4.04 14.92 -5.28
CA ASN A 264 5.35 15.46 -5.60
C ASN A 264 5.16 16.69 -6.51
N PRO A 265 5.92 17.78 -6.27
CA PRO A 265 5.93 18.93 -7.17
C PRO A 265 6.44 18.50 -8.57
N GLN A 266 6.11 19.27 -9.60
CA GLN A 266 6.09 18.95 -11.05
C GLN A 266 7.30 18.19 -11.68
N ALA A 267 7.14 17.87 -12.98
CA ALA A 267 7.81 16.89 -13.86
C ALA A 267 9.32 16.59 -13.67
N ASP A 268 10.14 17.51 -13.18
CA ASP A 268 11.59 17.33 -13.03
C ASP A 268 12.01 16.93 -11.59
N TRP A 269 11.04 16.53 -10.76
CA TRP A 269 11.29 16.03 -9.40
C TRP A 269 11.87 14.60 -9.43
N GLY A 270 13.20 14.52 -9.50
CA GLY A 270 13.97 13.28 -9.42
C GLY A 270 15.31 13.41 -10.14
N PRO A 271 16.25 12.46 -9.96
CA PRO A 271 17.44 12.41 -10.79
C PRO A 271 17.01 12.36 -12.26
N LYS A 272 17.41 13.36 -13.06
CA LYS A 272 17.08 13.43 -14.49
C LYS A 272 17.45 12.10 -15.15
N LYS A 273 16.63 11.66 -16.12
CA LYS A 273 17.05 10.58 -17.03
C LYS A 273 18.43 10.95 -17.59
N ALA A 274 19.40 10.04 -17.48
CA ALA A 274 20.73 10.27 -18.04
C ALA A 274 20.60 10.68 -19.51
N ALA A 275 21.41 11.66 -19.95
CA ALA A 275 21.45 12.07 -21.33
C ALA A 275 21.62 10.82 -22.22
N PRO A 276 20.85 10.67 -23.31
CA PRO A 276 21.06 9.56 -24.23
C PRO A 276 22.51 9.64 -24.70
N VAL A 277 23.26 8.55 -24.52
CA VAL A 277 24.60 8.41 -25.08
C VAL A 277 24.44 8.52 -26.58
N GLY A 278 24.85 9.65 -27.14
CA GLY A 278 24.69 9.95 -28.56
C GLY A 278 25.38 8.87 -29.39
N THR A 279 24.59 8.07 -30.10
CA THR A 279 25.09 7.36 -31.28
C THR A 279 25.51 8.43 -32.28
N SER A 280 26.80 8.50 -32.56
CA SER A 280 27.42 9.34 -33.57
C SER A 280 26.71 9.14 -34.91
N ASN A 281 25.83 10.07 -35.26
CA ASN A 281 25.22 10.08 -36.59
C ASN A 281 26.25 10.59 -37.59
N LYS A 282 26.57 9.72 -38.56
CA LYS A 282 27.39 9.99 -39.73
C LYS A 282 27.05 11.34 -40.35
N ARG A 283 28.10 12.17 -40.47
CA ARG A 283 28.20 13.36 -41.32
C ARG A 283 27.52 13.11 -42.68
N LYS A 284 26.45 13.85 -42.98
CA LYS A 284 26.04 14.12 -44.37
C LYS A 284 26.60 15.48 -44.74
N GLU A 285 27.39 15.52 -45.80
CA GLU A 285 27.96 16.74 -46.35
C GLU A 285 26.88 17.67 -46.94
N PRO A 286 27.06 19.00 -46.84
CA PRO A 286 26.17 19.96 -47.49
C PRO A 286 26.64 20.29 -48.91
N THR A 287 25.75 20.14 -49.89
CA THR A 287 25.90 20.75 -51.23
C THR A 287 25.53 22.23 -51.17
N ALA A 288 26.44 23.07 -51.66
CA ALA A 288 26.31 24.52 -51.71
C ALA A 288 25.22 24.99 -52.68
N THR A 289 24.49 26.06 -52.32
CA THR A 289 24.13 27.15 -53.24
C THR A 289 23.94 28.44 -52.46
N THR A 290 24.73 29.41 -52.92
CA THR A 290 24.89 30.83 -52.60
C THR A 290 23.60 31.65 -52.56
N THR A 291 23.43 32.52 -51.55
CA THR A 291 23.39 33.99 -51.75
C THR A 291 23.36 34.73 -50.41
N ALA A 292 24.18 35.77 -50.34
CA ALA A 292 24.49 36.60 -49.19
C ALA A 292 23.39 37.62 -48.89
N THR A 293 23.39 38.21 -47.68
CA THR A 293 23.52 39.67 -47.44
C THR A 293 23.69 39.92 -45.93
N THR A 294 24.88 40.46 -45.60
CA THR A 294 25.35 41.38 -44.53
C THR A 294 24.35 41.87 -43.47
N SER A 295 24.67 42.14 -42.20
CA SER A 295 25.87 42.76 -41.56
C SER A 295 25.84 42.49 -40.02
N THR A 296 26.89 42.02 -39.32
CA THR A 296 28.03 42.76 -38.69
C THR A 296 27.61 44.02 -37.90
N THR A 297 28.02 44.33 -36.65
CA THR A 297 29.22 44.04 -35.83
C THR A 297 28.94 44.24 -34.33
N SER A 298 29.84 43.67 -33.51
CA SER A 298 30.16 43.89 -32.10
C SER A 298 30.44 45.35 -31.69
N ASP A 299 30.25 45.72 -30.41
CA ASP A 299 31.32 45.78 -29.40
C ASP A 299 30.86 46.35 -28.02
N THR A 300 31.19 45.59 -26.97
CA THR A 300 31.99 45.88 -25.76
C THR A 300 32.06 47.29 -25.11
N THR A 301 32.12 47.26 -23.77
CA THR A 301 32.82 48.13 -22.78
C THR A 301 32.11 49.32 -22.05
N THR A 302 31.76 49.04 -20.77
CA THR A 302 32.23 49.68 -19.50
C THR A 302 31.65 51.00 -18.94
N THR A 303 31.41 50.97 -17.59
CA THR A 303 31.66 52.02 -16.56
C THR A 303 30.76 53.27 -16.54
N THR A 304 30.34 53.92 -15.46
CA THR A 304 30.46 53.81 -13.98
C THR A 304 29.44 54.80 -13.34
N THR A 305 29.27 54.70 -12.02
CA THR A 305 28.99 55.79 -11.03
C THR A 305 27.58 56.39 -10.85
N THR A 306 26.97 55.98 -9.73
CA THR A 306 26.73 56.78 -8.49
C THR A 306 25.97 58.11 -8.56
N SER A 307 24.86 58.22 -7.81
CA SER A 307 24.73 59.22 -6.72
C SER A 307 23.40 59.09 -5.95
N ASN A 308 23.53 59.34 -4.64
CA ASN A 308 22.51 59.34 -3.59
C ASN A 308 21.60 60.58 -3.63
N GLY A 309 20.47 60.53 -2.92
CA GLY A 309 19.71 61.73 -2.54
C GLY A 309 18.48 61.43 -1.68
N THR A 310 18.60 61.74 -0.38
CA THR A 310 17.69 61.55 0.77
C THR A 310 16.65 62.68 0.91
N THR A 311 15.72 62.56 1.88
CA THR A 311 14.87 63.57 2.59
C THR A 311 13.47 63.83 1.99
N ASP A 312 12.35 64.02 2.72
CA ASP A 312 11.96 63.95 4.14
C ASP A 312 10.39 64.06 4.21
N ASP A 313 9.84 63.60 5.33
CA ASP A 313 8.75 64.18 6.14
C ASP A 313 7.23 64.02 5.87
N SER A 314 6.54 63.83 7.01
CA SER A 314 5.16 64.21 7.38
C SER A 314 3.96 63.24 7.21
N GLN A 315 3.43 62.81 8.37
CA GLN A 315 2.09 62.26 8.71
C GLN A 315 1.27 63.37 9.42
N PRO A 316 0.03 63.19 9.92
CA PRO A 316 -1.15 62.40 9.50
C PRO A 316 -2.47 63.23 9.48
N GLU A 317 -3.57 62.67 8.94
CA GLU A 317 -4.94 63.16 9.23
C GLU A 317 -5.96 62.04 9.52
N ALA A 318 -7.08 62.42 10.14
CA ALA A 318 -7.83 61.69 11.14
C ALA A 318 -9.22 61.18 10.72
N LYS A 319 -9.72 60.20 11.49
CA LYS A 319 -11.12 59.90 11.92
C LYS A 319 -12.28 59.98 10.91
N LYS A 320 -13.08 58.90 10.84
CA LYS A 320 -14.48 58.92 11.32
C LYS A 320 -15.07 57.53 11.56
N GLN A 321 -15.58 57.37 12.78
CA GLN A 321 -16.50 56.34 13.25
C GLN A 321 -17.90 56.62 12.68
N ASN A 322 -18.71 55.59 12.45
CA ASN A 322 -20.15 55.76 12.23
C ASN A 322 -20.91 54.90 13.25
N THR A 323 -21.75 55.56 14.04
CA THR A 323 -22.60 55.01 15.11
C THR A 323 -24.03 55.54 14.92
N GLY A 324 -25.02 54.64 14.91
CA GLY A 324 -26.43 54.91 15.22
C GLY A 324 -27.27 55.65 14.15
N PRO A 325 -28.62 55.63 14.25
CA PRO A 325 -29.38 55.50 15.50
C PRO A 325 -30.50 54.44 15.50
N SER A 326 -30.96 54.20 16.73
CA SER A 326 -32.18 53.54 17.21
C SER A 326 -33.43 54.43 17.14
N ASP A 327 -34.59 53.83 16.87
CA ASP A 327 -35.96 54.16 17.34
C ASP A 327 -36.93 53.28 16.49
N LYS A 328 -38.09 52.73 16.88
CA LYS A 328 -38.89 52.68 18.12
C LYS A 328 -40.11 51.77 17.84
N THR A 329 -40.55 51.01 18.85
CA THR A 329 -41.94 50.65 19.23
C THR A 329 -42.97 49.98 18.29
N ALA A 330 -43.68 49.00 18.90
CA ALA A 330 -45.03 48.46 18.63
C ALA A 330 -45.14 47.67 17.30
N GLU A 331 -45.64 46.44 17.26
CA GLU A 331 -46.73 45.75 17.95
C GLU A 331 -46.44 44.23 18.00
#